data_AF-A0AAP9E8B8-F1
#
_entry.id   AF-A0AAP9E8B8-F1
#
_cell.length_a   1.000
_cell.length_b   1.000
_cell.length_c   1.000
_cell.angle_alpha   90.00
_cell.angle_beta   90.00
_cell.angle_gamma   90.00
#
_symmetry.space_group_name_H-M   'P 1'
#
loop_
_entity.id
_entity.type
_entity.pdbx_description
1 polymer ?
#
loop_
_entity_poly.entity_id
_entity_poly.type
_entity_poly.pdbx_seq_one_letter_code
_entity_poly.pdbx_strand_id
1 'polypeptide(L)'
;MEDDRRADDGEIIKDRLKRLQADMMVAQPGHEAAAFLAAIVESSDDAIISKSLKGIITTWNLSAERLFGYTADEAIGQPITILIPEDRLGEEPAILTRINAGERVDHFETIRRRKDGTLIDISLTISPIRSCDGKIIGASKIARDISERKRAAEHQNMLLREMHHRVKNLFAITGSIITLAARTAQSPAELADSMKNRLIALSRAHQLTLPSFSGGEASPEQSTTFFTLLSSLLSPFEEKDAGQWHLHGENPPIGADRVTSLALLFHEYVTNAVKYGALSVADGRLDISVTSEPDYFEIAWQESNTGATTVGQAKETGFGTTLEKMLVQSLNAQVSRDWQPHGLLINLTLPRDAFARTS
;
A
#
# COMPACT_ATOMS: atom_id res chain seq x y z
N MET A 1 94.45 -8.06 23.11
CA MET A 1 94.15 -7.09 22.04
C MET A 1 93.01 -7.59 21.12
N GLU A 2 92.13 -8.48 21.61
CA GLU A 2 91.02 -9.06 20.84
C GLU A 2 89.64 -8.78 21.44
N ASP A 3 89.56 -8.23 22.65
CA ASP A 3 88.28 -8.02 23.35
C ASP A 3 87.64 -6.63 23.06
N ASP A 4 88.44 -5.69 22.54
CA ASP A 4 88.01 -4.30 22.33
C ASP A 4 87.34 -4.09 20.96
N ARG A 5 87.56 -4.99 19.98
CA ARG A 5 86.92 -4.89 18.65
C ARG A 5 85.52 -5.49 18.60
N ARG A 6 85.17 -6.40 19.52
CA ARG A 6 83.83 -7.02 19.57
C ARG A 6 82.78 -6.14 20.24
N ALA A 7 83.19 -5.24 21.14
CA ALA A 7 82.30 -4.28 21.77
C ALA A 7 81.85 -3.18 20.79
N ASP A 8 82.77 -2.69 19.96
CA ASP A 8 82.54 -1.62 18.98
C ASP A 8 81.59 -2.06 17.84
N ASP A 9 81.75 -3.29 17.32
CA ASP A 9 80.86 -3.85 16.29
C ASP A 9 79.41 -4.03 16.79
N GLY A 10 79.22 -4.36 18.07
CA GLY A 10 77.89 -4.51 18.68
C GLY A 10 77.16 -3.18 18.90
N GLU A 11 77.91 -2.09 19.09
CA GLU A 11 77.36 -0.74 19.25
C GLU A 11 76.98 -0.14 17.88
N ILE A 12 77.79 -0.36 16.85
CA ILE A 12 77.51 0.02 15.46
C ILE A 12 76.26 -0.69 14.92
N ILE A 13 76.08 -1.98 15.21
CA ILE A 13 74.88 -2.73 14.79
C ILE A 13 73.63 -2.23 15.51
N LYS A 14 73.70 -1.96 16.82
CA LYS A 14 72.57 -1.39 17.59
C LYS A 14 72.18 -0.01 17.10
N ASP A 15 73.15 0.82 16.74
CA ASP A 15 72.89 2.17 16.24
C ASP A 15 72.29 2.14 14.82
N ARG A 16 72.72 1.20 13.99
CA ARG A 16 72.13 0.95 12.66
C ARG A 16 70.70 0.38 12.76
N LEU A 17 70.43 -0.48 13.73
CA LEU A 17 69.08 -1.01 13.99
C LEU A 17 68.14 0.06 14.55
N LYS A 18 68.63 0.95 15.41
CA LYS A 18 67.88 2.11 15.90
C LYS A 18 67.59 3.10 14.78
N ARG A 19 68.52 3.35 13.86
CA ARG A 19 68.27 4.18 12.67
C ARG A 19 67.28 3.53 11.72
N LEU A 20 67.38 2.23 11.46
CA LEU A 20 66.37 1.51 10.66
C LEU A 20 64.99 1.47 11.33
N GLN A 21 64.92 1.32 12.65
CA GLN A 21 63.67 1.41 13.41
C GLN A 21 63.10 2.84 13.42
N ALA A 22 63.95 3.86 13.52
CA ALA A 22 63.53 5.25 13.40
C ALA A 22 63.06 5.57 11.98
N ASP A 23 63.74 5.09 10.95
CA ASP A 23 63.35 5.26 9.54
C ASP A 23 62.07 4.48 9.20
N MET A 24 61.84 3.31 9.83
CA MET A 24 60.57 2.57 9.76
C MET A 24 59.43 3.24 10.52
N MET A 25 59.69 3.93 11.64
CA MET A 25 58.68 4.68 12.41
C MET A 25 58.39 6.06 11.79
N VAL A 26 59.29 6.58 10.95
CA VAL A 26 59.11 7.80 10.15
C VAL A 26 58.33 7.53 8.86
N ALA A 27 58.19 6.27 8.42
CA ALA A 27 57.29 5.88 7.36
C ALA A 27 55.93 5.43 7.93
N GLN A 28 54.76 6.06 7.74
CA GLN A 28 54.30 7.25 7.03
C GLN A 28 52.92 7.58 7.64
N PRO A 29 52.76 8.62 8.48
CA PRO A 29 51.44 9.02 9.01
C PRO A 29 50.38 9.27 7.93
N GLY A 30 50.83 9.68 6.73
CA GLY A 30 49.96 9.86 5.57
C GLY A 30 49.44 8.56 4.94
N HIS A 31 50.15 7.43 5.06
CA HIS A 31 49.68 6.14 4.53
C HIS A 31 48.59 5.54 5.43
N GLU A 32 48.72 5.68 6.74
CA GLU A 32 47.67 5.29 7.69
C GLU A 32 46.39 6.12 7.49
N ALA A 33 46.51 7.44 7.31
CA ALA A 33 45.38 8.30 7.04
C ALA A 33 44.69 7.99 5.70
N ALA A 34 45.46 7.73 4.63
CA ALA A 34 44.91 7.36 3.33
C ALA A 34 44.20 6.00 3.36
N ALA A 35 44.79 5.00 4.02
CA ALA A 35 44.18 3.69 4.20
C ALA A 35 42.88 3.77 5.02
N PHE A 36 42.87 4.60 6.06
CA PHE A 36 41.66 4.84 6.86
C PHE A 36 40.53 5.49 6.06
N LEU A 37 40.83 6.54 5.29
CA LEU A 37 39.83 7.20 4.41
C LEU A 37 39.33 6.26 3.31
N ALA A 38 40.20 5.43 2.74
CA ALA A 38 39.81 4.41 1.77
C ALA A 38 38.85 3.39 2.40
N ALA A 39 39.14 2.91 3.62
CA ALA A 39 38.26 2.00 4.34
C ALA A 39 36.88 2.62 4.61
N ILE A 40 36.81 3.91 4.98
CA ILE A 40 35.54 4.63 5.13
C ILE A 40 34.76 4.63 3.81
N VAL A 41 35.41 4.97 2.69
CA VAL A 41 34.79 5.03 1.36
C VAL A 41 34.30 3.65 0.90
N GLU A 42 35.07 2.60 1.13
CA GLU A 42 34.70 1.23 0.76
C GLU A 42 33.57 0.66 1.64
N SER A 43 33.47 1.10 2.91
CA SER A 43 32.39 0.67 3.81
C SER A 43 31.08 1.46 3.65
N SER A 44 31.07 2.53 2.86
CA SER A 44 29.89 3.35 2.61
C SER A 44 28.84 2.58 1.81
N ASP A 45 27.57 2.63 2.23
CA ASP A 45 26.44 2.10 1.44
C ASP A 45 26.15 2.91 0.18
N ASP A 46 26.49 4.21 0.17
CA ASP A 46 26.37 5.04 -1.03
C ASP A 46 27.51 4.74 -2.01
N ALA A 47 27.19 4.78 -3.31
CA ALA A 47 28.18 4.68 -4.37
C ALA A 47 28.99 5.97 -4.46
N ILE A 48 30.31 5.86 -4.32
CA ILE A 48 31.26 6.97 -4.34
C ILE A 48 32.18 6.81 -5.55
N ILE A 49 32.13 7.80 -6.45
CA ILE A 49 32.80 7.77 -7.75
C ILE A 49 33.54 9.08 -7.92
N SER A 50 34.79 9.04 -8.41
CA SER A 50 35.46 10.25 -8.88
C SER A 50 35.67 10.20 -10.39
N LYS A 51 35.77 11.38 -11.00
CA LYS A 51 36.08 11.53 -12.42
C LYS A 51 36.95 12.77 -12.68
N SER A 52 37.71 12.72 -13.76
CA SER A 52 38.40 13.88 -14.30
C SER A 52 37.43 14.92 -14.87
N LEU A 53 37.92 16.13 -15.16
CA LEU A 53 37.15 17.18 -15.84
C LEU A 53 36.70 16.82 -17.27
N LYS A 54 37.26 15.75 -17.85
CA LYS A 54 36.81 15.18 -19.13
C LYS A 54 35.70 14.13 -18.97
N GLY A 55 35.20 13.92 -17.75
CA GLY A 55 34.16 12.94 -17.46
C GLY A 55 34.65 11.49 -17.37
N ILE A 56 35.98 11.25 -17.40
CA ILE A 56 36.56 9.91 -17.28
C ILE A 56 36.63 9.48 -15.82
N ILE A 57 36.08 8.30 -15.50
CA ILE A 57 36.05 7.71 -14.17
C ILE A 57 37.47 7.42 -13.68
N THR A 58 37.79 7.85 -12.46
CA THR A 58 39.12 7.70 -11.84
C THR A 58 39.10 6.83 -10.59
N THR A 59 37.97 6.74 -9.88
CA THR A 59 37.80 5.82 -8.73
C THR A 59 36.39 5.26 -8.71
N TRP A 60 36.26 4.08 -8.10
CA TRP A 60 35.02 3.31 -8.06
C TRP A 60 35.01 2.44 -6.79
N ASN A 61 34.15 2.75 -5.82
CA ASN A 61 34.07 1.96 -4.58
C ASN A 61 33.16 0.73 -4.73
N LEU A 62 33.20 -0.17 -3.75
CA LEU A 62 32.41 -1.41 -3.73
C LEU A 62 30.89 -1.17 -3.90
N SER A 63 30.36 -0.11 -3.31
CA SER A 63 28.93 0.21 -3.45
C SER A 63 28.56 0.71 -4.84
N ALA A 64 29.49 1.34 -5.57
CA ALA A 64 29.28 1.64 -6.98
C ALA A 64 29.22 0.37 -7.84
N GLU A 65 30.02 -0.66 -7.52
CA GLU A 65 29.92 -1.97 -8.18
C GLU A 65 28.56 -2.61 -7.95
N ARG A 66 28.10 -2.65 -6.69
CA ARG A 66 26.78 -3.20 -6.34
C ARG A 66 25.64 -2.43 -7.01
N LEU A 67 25.73 -1.10 -7.04
CA LEU A 67 24.67 -0.24 -7.55
C LEU A 67 24.54 -0.30 -9.07
N PHE A 68 25.65 -0.30 -9.80
CA PHE A 68 25.67 -0.18 -11.27
C PHE A 68 26.04 -1.48 -12.00
N GLY A 69 26.55 -2.49 -11.31
CA GLY A 69 26.90 -3.81 -11.86
C GLY A 69 28.21 -3.87 -12.65
N TYR A 70 29.00 -2.79 -12.66
CA TYR A 70 30.34 -2.77 -13.23
C TYR A 70 31.38 -2.97 -12.13
N THR A 71 32.37 -3.83 -12.37
CA THR A 71 33.54 -3.90 -11.49
C THR A 71 34.39 -2.63 -11.64
N ALA A 72 35.23 -2.33 -10.64
CA ALA A 72 36.14 -1.19 -10.69
C ALA A 72 37.07 -1.25 -11.91
N ASP A 73 37.58 -2.45 -12.26
CA ASP A 73 38.45 -2.66 -13.42
C ASP A 73 37.74 -2.38 -14.75
N GLU A 74 36.42 -2.62 -14.83
CA GLU A 74 35.61 -2.30 -16.00
C GLU A 74 35.23 -0.82 -16.07
N ALA A 75 35.02 -0.19 -14.91
CA ALA A 75 34.49 1.18 -14.83
C ALA A 75 35.60 2.24 -14.91
N ILE A 76 36.75 2.02 -14.27
CA ILE A 76 37.85 3.00 -14.23
C ILE A 76 38.42 3.18 -15.65
N GLY A 77 38.64 4.45 -16.03
CA GLY A 77 39.10 4.81 -17.38
C GLY A 77 37.98 4.93 -18.41
N GLN A 78 36.76 4.50 -18.10
CA GLN A 78 35.59 4.70 -18.98
C GLN A 78 34.97 6.08 -18.77
N PRO A 79 34.23 6.61 -19.77
CA PRO A 79 33.45 7.83 -19.58
C PRO A 79 32.26 7.56 -18.66
N ILE A 80 31.96 8.48 -17.75
CA ILE A 80 30.80 8.38 -16.83
C ILE A 80 29.45 8.26 -17.55
N THR A 81 29.40 8.63 -18.84
CA THR A 81 28.24 8.53 -19.72
C THR A 81 27.74 7.10 -19.91
N ILE A 82 28.54 6.06 -19.62
CA ILE A 82 28.07 4.66 -19.64
C ILE A 82 26.87 4.44 -18.70
N LEU A 83 26.82 5.19 -17.60
CA LEU A 83 25.76 5.14 -16.58
C LEU A 83 24.54 5.99 -16.96
N ILE A 84 24.59 6.74 -18.06
CA ILE A 84 23.58 7.75 -18.40
C ILE A 84 22.72 7.22 -19.56
N PRO A 85 21.38 7.18 -19.39
CA PRO A 85 20.46 6.88 -20.49
C PRO A 85 20.61 7.86 -21.67
N GLU A 86 20.31 7.41 -22.89
CA GLU A 86 20.52 8.19 -24.12
C GLU A 86 19.76 9.52 -24.12
N ASP A 87 18.52 9.51 -23.61
CA ASP A 87 17.65 10.69 -23.48
C ASP A 87 18.15 11.70 -22.43
N ARG A 88 19.17 11.34 -21.63
CA ARG A 88 19.69 12.14 -20.51
C ARG A 88 21.17 12.51 -20.64
N LEU A 89 21.81 12.21 -21.77
CA LEU A 89 23.24 12.51 -21.98
C LEU A 89 23.59 14.00 -21.80
N GLY A 90 22.63 14.90 -22.03
CA GLY A 90 22.79 16.35 -21.83
C GLY A 90 22.99 16.79 -20.36
N GLU A 91 22.69 15.93 -19.39
CA GLU A 91 22.91 16.24 -17.97
C GLU A 91 24.40 16.41 -17.64
N GLU A 92 25.27 15.61 -18.25
CA GLU A 92 26.68 15.54 -17.91
C GLU A 92 27.44 16.84 -18.26
N PRO A 93 27.31 17.41 -19.48
CA PRO A 93 27.88 18.72 -19.79
C PRO A 93 27.40 19.85 -18.86
N ALA A 94 26.12 19.83 -18.48
CA ALA A 94 25.56 20.83 -17.58
C ALA A 94 26.15 20.72 -16.17
N ILE A 95 26.32 19.50 -15.66
CA ILE A 95 26.99 19.22 -14.38
C ILE A 95 28.44 19.68 -14.44
N LEU A 96 29.21 19.29 -15.46
CA LEU A 96 30.62 19.67 -15.58
C LEU A 96 30.83 21.18 -15.64
N THR A 97 29.92 21.92 -16.29
CA THR A 97 29.96 23.39 -16.33
C THR A 97 29.89 23.99 -14.92
N ARG A 98 28.96 23.51 -14.08
CA ARG A 98 28.82 23.96 -12.69
C ARG A 98 30.03 23.58 -11.83
N ILE A 99 30.53 22.34 -11.98
CA ILE A 99 31.73 21.89 -11.27
C ILE A 99 32.95 22.74 -11.65
N ASN A 100 33.13 23.09 -12.93
CA ASN A 100 34.22 23.97 -13.38
C ASN A 100 34.13 25.39 -12.80
N ALA A 101 32.92 25.86 -12.50
CA ALA A 101 32.70 27.11 -11.78
C ALA A 101 32.96 26.99 -10.26
N GLY A 102 33.27 25.78 -9.76
CA GLY A 102 33.49 25.51 -8.34
C GLY A 102 32.22 25.30 -7.54
N GLU A 103 31.07 25.18 -8.21
CA GLU A 103 29.79 24.92 -7.57
C GLU A 103 29.63 23.44 -7.20
N ARG A 104 28.83 23.20 -6.17
CA ARG A 104 28.32 21.87 -5.82
C ARG A 104 26.95 21.67 -6.44
N VAL A 105 26.64 20.43 -6.82
CA VAL A 105 25.28 20.01 -7.17
C VAL A 105 24.77 19.14 -6.03
N ASP A 106 23.77 19.61 -5.30
CA ASP A 106 23.14 18.88 -4.20
C ASP A 106 21.82 18.24 -4.64
N HIS A 107 21.58 17.00 -4.18
CA HIS A 107 20.29 16.28 -4.28
C HIS A 107 19.66 16.27 -5.69
N PHE A 108 20.46 16.11 -6.74
CA PHE A 108 19.94 16.00 -8.09
C PHE A 108 19.39 14.59 -8.33
N GLU A 109 18.06 14.47 -8.29
CA GLU A 109 17.38 13.21 -8.60
C GLU A 109 17.33 12.96 -10.11
N THR A 110 17.79 11.80 -10.55
CA THR A 110 17.77 11.40 -11.96
C THR A 110 17.76 9.87 -12.09
N ILE A 111 17.72 9.38 -13.32
CA ILE A 111 17.79 7.97 -13.68
C ILE A 111 19.17 7.66 -14.25
N ARG A 112 19.73 6.54 -13.81
CA ARG A 112 20.94 5.95 -14.40
C ARG A 112 20.64 4.57 -14.95
N ARG A 113 21.57 4.08 -15.78
CA ARG A 113 21.51 2.77 -16.41
C ARG A 113 22.61 1.89 -15.80
N ARG A 114 22.24 0.68 -15.37
CA ARG A 114 23.17 -0.36 -14.93
C ARG A 114 23.78 -1.09 -16.13
N LYS A 115 24.79 -1.92 -15.88
CA LYS A 115 25.45 -2.75 -16.91
C LYS A 115 24.48 -3.65 -17.67
N ASP A 116 23.47 -4.19 -17.00
CA ASP A 116 22.43 -5.04 -17.58
C ASP A 116 21.36 -4.26 -18.37
N GLY A 117 21.47 -2.93 -18.44
CA GLY A 117 20.52 -2.05 -19.10
C GLY A 117 19.34 -1.60 -18.24
N THR A 118 19.18 -2.15 -17.02
CA THR A 118 18.10 -1.72 -16.12
C THR A 118 18.28 -0.27 -15.70
N LEU A 119 17.15 0.43 -15.55
CA LEU A 119 17.10 1.80 -15.10
C LEU A 119 16.93 1.86 -13.58
N ILE A 120 17.61 2.81 -12.95
CA ILE A 120 17.59 3.01 -11.50
C ILE A 120 17.42 4.47 -11.18
N ASP A 121 16.48 4.78 -10.28
CA ASP A 121 16.33 6.12 -9.73
C ASP A 121 17.38 6.38 -8.65
N ILE A 122 18.14 7.45 -8.82
CA ILE A 122 19.18 7.84 -7.86
C ILE A 122 19.11 9.32 -7.51
N SER A 123 19.56 9.64 -6.31
CA SER A 123 19.88 11.02 -5.91
C SER A 123 21.39 11.24 -5.97
N LEU A 124 21.80 12.34 -6.58
CA LEU A 124 23.20 12.68 -6.82
C LEU A 124 23.64 13.89 -6.04
N THR A 125 24.78 13.75 -5.38
CA THR A 125 25.54 14.88 -4.85
C THR A 125 26.90 14.90 -5.53
N ILE A 126 27.26 16.04 -6.14
CA ILE A 126 28.46 16.17 -6.97
C ILE A 126 29.27 17.38 -6.49
N SER A 127 30.52 17.15 -6.11
CA SER A 127 31.39 18.17 -5.51
C SER A 127 32.72 18.27 -6.26
N PRO A 128 33.26 19.48 -6.49
CA PRO A 128 34.57 19.65 -7.12
C PRO A 128 35.68 19.05 -6.26
N ILE A 129 36.63 18.36 -6.90
CA ILE A 129 37.87 17.91 -6.26
C ILE A 129 38.94 18.94 -6.57
N ARG A 130 39.64 19.42 -5.54
CA ARG A 130 40.70 20.44 -5.65
C ARG A 130 42.07 19.83 -5.37
N SER A 131 43.09 20.30 -6.10
CA SER A 131 44.50 20.03 -5.76
C SER A 131 44.91 20.78 -4.50
N CYS A 132 46.12 20.49 -3.99
CA CYS A 132 46.75 21.23 -2.89
C CYS A 132 46.83 22.75 -3.14
N ASP A 133 46.95 23.15 -4.41
CA ASP A 133 47.04 24.55 -4.83
C ASP A 133 45.65 25.18 -5.04
N GLY A 134 44.56 24.48 -4.68
CA GLY A 134 43.18 24.96 -4.75
C GLY A 134 42.53 24.86 -6.14
N LYS A 135 43.26 24.40 -7.16
CA LYS A 135 42.76 24.23 -8.54
C LYS A 135 41.80 23.05 -8.63
N ILE A 136 40.68 23.21 -9.34
CA ILE A 136 39.75 22.10 -9.58
C ILE A 136 40.39 21.12 -10.58
N ILE A 137 40.47 19.85 -10.20
CA ILE A 137 41.11 18.78 -10.97
C ILE A 137 40.13 17.66 -11.37
N GLY A 138 38.93 17.65 -10.81
CA GLY A 138 37.91 16.65 -11.10
C GLY A 138 36.64 16.87 -10.31
N ALA A 139 35.80 15.83 -10.26
CA ALA A 139 34.56 15.81 -9.51
C ALA A 139 34.45 14.51 -8.70
N SER A 140 33.93 14.62 -7.48
CA SER A 140 33.46 13.51 -6.67
C SER A 140 31.95 13.43 -6.80
N LYS A 141 31.41 12.22 -6.84
CA LYS A 141 30.00 11.94 -7.02
C LYS A 141 29.58 10.90 -6.01
N ILE A 142 28.55 11.24 -5.24
CA ILE A 142 27.86 10.33 -4.33
C ILE A 142 26.52 10.03 -4.99
N ALA A 143 26.23 8.75 -5.18
CA ALA A 143 24.99 8.26 -5.76
C ALA A 143 24.27 7.36 -4.76
N ARG A 144 23.05 7.74 -4.42
CA ARG A 144 22.17 6.99 -3.53
C ARG A 144 20.99 6.43 -4.31
N ASP A 145 20.72 5.14 -4.18
CA ASP A 145 19.49 4.53 -4.70
C ASP A 145 18.27 5.12 -3.98
N ILE A 146 17.30 5.62 -4.74
CA ILE A 146 16.02 6.12 -4.21
C ILE A 146 14.83 5.36 -4.78
N SER A 147 15.07 4.24 -5.46
CA SER A 147 14.04 3.43 -6.13
C SER A 147 13.01 2.90 -5.14
N GLU A 148 13.44 2.39 -3.98
CA GLU A 148 12.52 1.94 -2.93
C GLU A 148 11.67 3.07 -2.35
N ARG A 149 12.32 4.21 -2.05
CA ARG A 149 11.62 5.40 -1.54
C ARG A 149 10.56 5.90 -2.52
N LYS A 150 10.88 5.93 -3.82
CA LYS A 150 9.92 6.32 -4.87
C LYS A 150 8.78 5.32 -5.01
N ARG A 151 9.07 4.02 -5.06
CA ARG A 151 8.04 2.96 -5.10
C ARG A 151 7.11 3.02 -3.89
N ALA A 152 7.65 3.24 -2.69
CA ALA A 152 6.84 3.39 -1.49
C ALA A 152 5.94 4.64 -1.55
N ALA A 153 6.47 5.77 -2.02
CA ALA A 153 5.70 7.01 -2.18
C ALA A 153 4.59 6.88 -3.25
N GLU A 154 4.86 6.18 -4.35
CA GLU A 154 3.88 5.90 -5.40
C GLU A 154 2.77 4.97 -4.88
N HIS A 155 3.13 3.92 -4.15
CA HIS A 155 2.18 3.02 -3.52
C HIS A 155 1.29 3.76 -2.51
N GLN A 156 1.88 4.61 -1.66
CA GLN A 156 1.12 5.43 -0.72
C GLN A 156 0.14 6.38 -1.43
N ASN A 157 0.57 7.01 -2.53
CA ASN A 157 -0.31 7.86 -3.34
C ASN A 157 -1.45 7.08 -4.00
N MET A 158 -1.19 5.84 -4.44
CA MET A 158 -2.22 4.96 -5.00
C MET A 158 -3.29 4.64 -3.94
N LEU A 159 -2.87 4.24 -2.73
CA LEU A 159 -3.77 3.97 -1.61
C LEU A 159 -4.60 5.21 -1.23
N LEU A 160 -3.97 6.40 -1.19
CA LEU A 160 -4.68 7.65 -0.91
C LEU A 160 -5.74 7.96 -1.97
N ARG A 161 -5.41 7.78 -3.26
CA ARG A 161 -6.39 7.97 -4.34
C ARG A 161 -7.57 7.01 -4.21
N GLU A 162 -7.31 5.75 -3.92
CA GLU A 162 -8.36 4.76 -3.70
C GLU A 162 -9.25 5.13 -2.50
N MET A 163 -8.64 5.53 -1.38
CA MET A 163 -9.37 6.01 -0.20
C MET A 163 -10.22 7.24 -0.54
N HIS A 164 -9.69 8.22 -1.27
CA HIS A 164 -10.45 9.39 -1.72
C HIS A 164 -11.65 9.00 -2.58
N HIS A 165 -11.47 8.06 -3.51
CA HIS A 165 -12.57 7.54 -4.32
C HIS A 165 -13.64 6.86 -3.47
N ARG A 166 -13.25 6.00 -2.52
CA ARG A 166 -14.18 5.33 -1.59
C ARG A 166 -14.96 6.32 -0.74
N VAL A 167 -14.29 7.31 -0.16
CA VAL A 167 -14.92 8.36 0.65
C VAL A 167 -15.90 9.19 -0.19
N LYS A 168 -15.51 9.58 -1.40
CA LYS A 168 -16.41 10.30 -2.33
C LYS A 168 -17.66 9.49 -2.64
N ASN A 169 -17.51 8.20 -2.92
CA ASN A 169 -18.64 7.30 -3.18
C ASN A 169 -19.56 7.18 -1.95
N LEU A 170 -18.99 7.06 -0.76
CA LEU A 170 -19.74 7.00 0.50
C LEU A 170 -20.58 8.27 0.73
N PHE A 171 -20.01 9.45 0.48
CA PHE A 171 -20.75 10.72 0.59
C PHE A 171 -21.85 10.84 -0.47
N ALA A 172 -21.60 10.39 -1.70
CA ALA A 172 -22.61 10.38 -2.75
C ALA A 172 -23.82 9.51 -2.35
N ILE A 173 -23.56 8.28 -1.87
CA ILE A 173 -24.61 7.36 -1.38
C ILE A 173 -25.37 7.98 -0.21
N THR A 174 -24.66 8.56 0.76
CA THR A 174 -25.27 9.23 1.91
C THR A 174 -26.20 10.37 1.47
N GLY A 175 -25.74 11.22 0.54
CA GLY A 175 -26.55 12.31 -0.03
C GLY A 175 -27.80 11.81 -0.75
N SER A 176 -27.68 10.72 -1.51
CA SER A 176 -28.81 10.08 -2.18
C SER A 176 -29.82 9.50 -1.18
N ILE A 177 -29.36 8.85 -0.10
CA ILE A 177 -30.22 8.34 0.98
C ILE A 177 -30.99 9.48 1.64
N ILE A 178 -30.32 10.59 1.99
CA ILE A 178 -30.97 11.79 2.57
C ILE A 178 -32.07 12.30 1.64
N THR A 179 -31.71 12.53 0.37
CA THR A 179 -32.62 13.12 -0.62
C THR A 179 -33.86 12.27 -0.83
N LEU A 180 -33.69 10.94 -0.89
CA LEU A 180 -34.79 10.01 -1.09
C LEU A 180 -35.64 9.85 0.18
N ALA A 181 -35.02 9.85 1.37
CA ALA A 181 -35.71 9.71 2.65
C ALA A 181 -36.59 10.95 2.95
N ALA A 182 -36.07 12.14 2.63
CA ALA A 182 -36.80 13.38 2.77
C ALA A 182 -38.07 13.44 1.90
N ARG A 183 -38.10 12.75 0.74
CA ARG A 183 -39.28 12.75 -0.16
C ARG A 183 -40.45 11.89 0.32
N THR A 184 -40.20 10.97 1.25
CA THR A 184 -41.14 9.90 1.60
C THR A 184 -41.53 9.92 3.08
N ALA A 185 -40.67 10.48 3.95
CA ALA A 185 -40.95 10.62 5.37
C ALA A 185 -42.20 11.47 5.63
N GLN A 186 -43.05 11.01 6.55
CA GLN A 186 -44.27 11.71 6.94
C GLN A 186 -44.02 12.68 8.11
N SER A 187 -42.88 12.54 8.80
CA SER A 187 -42.50 13.43 9.90
C SER A 187 -40.97 13.62 10.01
N PRO A 188 -40.51 14.72 10.64
CA PRO A 188 -39.09 14.92 10.93
C PRO A 188 -38.47 13.83 11.80
N ALA A 189 -39.23 13.27 12.75
CA ALA A 189 -38.76 12.19 13.63
C ALA A 189 -38.53 10.90 12.83
N GLU A 190 -39.49 10.54 11.96
CA GLU A 190 -39.35 9.37 11.08
C GLU A 190 -38.14 9.53 10.14
N LEU A 191 -37.95 10.72 9.56
CA LEU A 191 -36.78 11.02 8.74
C LEU A 191 -35.48 10.82 9.54
N ALA A 192 -35.38 11.37 10.75
CA ALA A 192 -34.20 11.29 11.59
C ALA A 192 -33.85 9.84 11.98
N ASP A 193 -34.84 9.04 12.39
CA ASP A 193 -34.63 7.63 12.75
C ASP A 193 -34.22 6.79 11.53
N SER A 194 -34.92 7.00 10.41
CA SER A 194 -34.68 6.36 9.13
C SER A 194 -33.26 6.66 8.59
N MET A 195 -32.78 7.88 8.80
CA MET A 195 -31.43 8.32 8.48
C MET A 195 -30.37 7.72 9.40
N LYS A 196 -30.62 7.78 10.72
CA LYS A 196 -29.70 7.27 11.74
C LYS A 196 -29.43 5.78 11.54
N ASN A 197 -30.47 4.98 11.32
CA ASN A 197 -30.34 3.53 11.16
C ASN A 197 -29.50 3.17 9.92
N ARG A 198 -29.69 3.88 8.81
CA ARG A 198 -28.91 3.64 7.58
C ARG A 198 -27.46 4.11 7.68
N LEU A 199 -27.20 5.21 8.38
CA LEU A 199 -25.83 5.64 8.66
C LEU A 199 -25.09 4.60 9.53
N ILE A 200 -25.78 3.98 10.49
CA ILE A 200 -25.22 2.87 11.28
C ILE A 200 -24.91 1.67 10.39
N ALA A 201 -25.84 1.26 9.52
CA ALA A 201 -25.62 0.17 8.58
C ALA A 201 -24.42 0.43 7.65
N LEU A 202 -24.33 1.64 7.11
CA LEU A 202 -23.22 2.07 6.26
C LEU A 202 -21.89 2.09 7.01
N SER A 203 -21.89 2.56 8.27
CA SER A 203 -20.71 2.55 9.13
C SER A 203 -20.18 1.14 9.37
N ARG A 204 -21.07 0.16 9.59
CA ARG A 204 -20.68 -1.24 9.77
C ARG A 204 -20.19 -1.87 8.48
N ALA A 205 -20.88 -1.62 7.36
CA ALA A 205 -20.42 -2.04 6.05
C ALA A 205 -18.99 -1.52 5.78
N HIS A 206 -18.72 -0.27 6.15
CA HIS A 206 -17.39 0.31 6.01
C HIS A 206 -16.35 -0.33 6.93
N GLN A 207 -16.69 -0.63 8.18
CA GLN A 207 -15.80 -1.36 9.10
C GLN A 207 -15.39 -2.73 8.56
N LEU A 208 -16.29 -3.45 7.87
CA LEU A 208 -15.98 -4.72 7.22
C LEU A 208 -15.05 -4.59 6.01
N THR A 209 -14.87 -3.39 5.47
CA THR A 209 -13.96 -3.10 4.34
C THR A 209 -12.63 -2.48 4.75
N LEU A 210 -12.47 -2.13 6.03
CA LEU A 210 -11.22 -1.58 6.54
C LEU A 210 -10.24 -2.74 6.78
N PRO A 211 -8.99 -2.65 6.28
CA PRO A 211 -7.97 -3.63 6.64
C PRO A 211 -7.78 -3.59 8.15
N SER A 212 -7.80 -4.76 8.80
CA SER A 212 -7.45 -4.86 10.22
C SER A 212 -5.98 -4.46 10.37
N PHE A 213 -5.71 -3.32 11.00
CA PHE A 213 -4.35 -2.86 11.32
C PHE A 213 -3.76 -3.65 12.51
N SER A 214 -3.84 -4.97 12.45
CA SER A 214 -3.39 -5.87 13.51
C SER A 214 -1.98 -6.39 13.20
N GLY A 215 -0.98 -5.50 13.14
CA GLY A 215 0.47 -5.78 13.33
C GLY A 215 1.17 -6.89 12.55
N GLY A 216 0.49 -7.67 11.73
CA GLY A 216 0.99 -8.80 10.95
C GLY A 216 0.59 -8.62 9.49
N GLU A 217 1.48 -9.04 8.60
CA GLU A 217 1.41 -8.91 7.15
C GLU A 217 -0.03 -8.88 6.60
N ALA A 218 -0.41 -7.72 6.05
CA ALA A 218 -1.69 -7.54 5.40
C ALA A 218 -1.80 -8.52 4.24
N SER A 219 -2.57 -9.59 4.44
CA SER A 219 -2.91 -10.53 3.37
C SER A 219 -3.79 -9.80 2.35
N PRO A 220 -3.44 -9.84 1.04
CA PRO A 220 -4.16 -9.08 0.00
C PRO A 220 -5.62 -9.51 -0.23
N GLU A 221 -6.10 -10.54 0.47
CA GLU A 221 -7.41 -11.19 0.23
C GLU A 221 -8.33 -11.24 1.47
N GLN A 222 -8.34 -10.24 2.34
CA GLN A 222 -9.45 -10.16 3.32
C GLN A 222 -10.70 -9.52 2.67
N SER A 223 -11.29 -10.28 1.76
CA SER A 223 -12.68 -10.07 1.33
C SER A 223 -13.60 -10.40 2.49
N THR A 224 -14.48 -9.46 2.88
CA THR A 224 -15.61 -9.81 3.76
C THR A 224 -16.51 -10.80 3.02
N THR A 225 -17.10 -11.74 3.75
CA THR A 225 -18.03 -12.69 3.15
C THR A 225 -19.48 -12.24 3.32
N PHE A 226 -20.38 -12.80 2.54
CA PHE A 226 -21.81 -12.50 2.62
C PHE A 226 -22.41 -12.84 3.98
N PHE A 227 -22.04 -13.97 4.59
CA PHE A 227 -22.50 -14.33 5.93
C PHE A 227 -21.91 -13.43 7.01
N THR A 228 -20.65 -12.98 6.87
CA THR A 228 -20.06 -11.98 7.78
C THR A 228 -20.85 -10.68 7.74
N LEU A 229 -21.23 -10.22 6.53
CA LEU A 229 -22.05 -9.04 6.36
C LEU A 229 -23.43 -9.22 7.02
N LEU A 230 -24.15 -10.30 6.71
CA LEU A 230 -25.48 -10.55 7.27
C LEU A 230 -25.46 -10.67 8.80
N SER A 231 -24.50 -11.40 9.36
CA SER A 231 -24.33 -11.54 10.81
C SER A 231 -24.09 -10.18 11.48
N SER A 232 -23.27 -9.31 10.87
CA SER A 232 -23.04 -7.95 11.36
C SER A 232 -24.31 -7.09 11.33
N LEU A 233 -25.21 -7.31 10.36
CA LEU A 233 -26.48 -6.59 10.27
C LEU A 233 -27.55 -7.15 11.24
N LEU A 234 -27.59 -8.47 11.45
CA LEU A 234 -28.58 -9.17 12.27
C LEU A 234 -28.27 -9.14 13.77
N SER A 235 -26.98 -9.24 14.15
CA SER A 235 -26.53 -9.33 15.55
C SER A 235 -27.09 -8.30 16.56
N PRO A 236 -27.40 -7.03 16.21
CA PRO A 236 -27.96 -6.09 17.20
C PRO A 236 -29.41 -6.39 17.56
N PHE A 237 -30.08 -7.19 16.74
CA PHE A 237 -31.47 -7.57 16.90
C PHE A 237 -31.61 -8.98 17.49
N GLU A 238 -30.49 -9.65 17.77
CA GLU A 238 -30.48 -10.95 18.43
C GLU A 238 -30.71 -10.76 19.94
N GLU A 239 -31.79 -11.35 20.46
CA GLU A 239 -31.98 -11.48 21.90
C GLU A 239 -31.06 -12.57 22.44
N LYS A 240 -30.48 -12.37 23.64
CA LYS A 240 -29.39 -13.18 24.21
C LYS A 240 -29.64 -14.69 24.31
N ASP A 241 -30.89 -15.15 24.20
CA ASP A 241 -31.29 -16.56 24.32
C ASP A 241 -32.04 -17.10 23.07
N ALA A 242 -32.24 -16.29 22.03
CA ALA A 242 -33.11 -16.65 20.91
C ALA A 242 -32.32 -16.74 19.59
N GLY A 243 -32.00 -17.97 19.17
CA GLY A 243 -31.45 -18.28 17.85
C GLY A 243 -32.48 -18.09 16.74
N GLN A 244 -32.99 -16.87 16.59
CA GLN A 244 -34.11 -16.52 15.72
C GLN A 244 -33.72 -16.49 14.24
N TRP A 245 -32.42 -16.50 13.92
CA TRP A 245 -31.96 -16.50 12.53
C TRP A 245 -30.87 -17.53 12.27
N HIS A 246 -30.88 -18.08 11.05
CA HIS A 246 -29.89 -19.05 10.59
C HIS A 246 -29.42 -18.71 9.18
N LEU A 247 -28.12 -18.96 8.92
CA LEU A 247 -27.50 -18.81 7.62
C LEU A 247 -27.07 -20.18 7.11
N HIS A 248 -27.46 -20.53 5.88
CA HIS A 248 -27.20 -21.83 5.27
C HIS A 248 -26.70 -21.70 3.84
N GLY A 249 -25.90 -22.69 3.40
CA GLY A 249 -25.43 -22.79 2.02
C GLY A 249 -24.10 -22.09 1.75
N GLU A 250 -23.92 -21.55 0.55
CA GLU A 250 -22.68 -20.91 0.12
C GLU A 250 -22.44 -19.54 0.77
N ASN A 251 -21.18 -19.23 1.01
CA ASN A 251 -20.76 -17.97 1.61
C ASN A 251 -19.82 -17.19 0.69
N PRO A 252 -20.34 -16.50 -0.33
CA PRO A 252 -19.51 -15.86 -1.34
C PRO A 252 -18.68 -14.69 -0.77
N PRO A 253 -17.45 -14.48 -1.28
CA PRO A 253 -16.67 -13.28 -1.00
C PRO A 253 -17.34 -12.05 -1.61
N ILE A 254 -17.30 -10.94 -0.89
CA ILE A 254 -17.78 -9.63 -1.37
C ILE A 254 -16.59 -8.72 -1.64
N GLY A 255 -16.57 -8.10 -2.81
CA GLY A 255 -15.65 -7.04 -3.18
C GLY A 255 -15.97 -5.73 -2.46
N ALA A 256 -14.94 -4.97 -2.07
CA ALA A 256 -15.09 -3.75 -1.28
C ALA A 256 -16.02 -2.69 -1.93
N ASP A 257 -16.13 -2.68 -3.26
CA ASP A 257 -17.04 -1.80 -4.01
C ASP A 257 -18.51 -2.26 -4.00
N ARG A 258 -18.79 -3.51 -3.61
CA ARG A 258 -20.13 -4.11 -3.54
C ARG A 258 -20.71 -4.16 -2.12
N VAL A 259 -19.86 -4.22 -1.09
CA VAL A 259 -20.27 -4.36 0.32
C VAL A 259 -21.33 -3.35 0.72
N THR A 260 -21.16 -2.07 0.34
CA THR A 260 -22.11 -1.01 0.70
C THR A 260 -23.51 -1.24 0.12
N SER A 261 -23.60 -1.61 -1.16
CA SER A 261 -24.89 -1.82 -1.83
C SER A 261 -25.63 -3.02 -1.25
N LEU A 262 -24.91 -4.13 -1.02
CA LEU A 262 -25.47 -5.31 -0.37
C LEU A 262 -25.87 -4.99 1.08
N ALA A 263 -25.04 -4.25 1.82
CA ALA A 263 -25.33 -3.89 3.20
C ALA A 263 -26.62 -3.08 3.31
N LEU A 264 -26.83 -2.10 2.42
CA LEU A 264 -28.06 -1.32 2.39
C LEU A 264 -29.27 -2.17 2.01
N LEU A 265 -29.15 -3.01 0.98
CA LEU A 265 -30.25 -3.87 0.53
C LEU A 265 -30.73 -4.81 1.65
N PHE A 266 -29.81 -5.54 2.25
CA PHE A 266 -30.13 -6.48 3.31
C PHE A 266 -30.47 -5.78 4.63
N HIS A 267 -29.96 -4.57 4.88
CA HIS A 267 -30.43 -3.77 6.01
C HIS A 267 -31.92 -3.45 5.90
N GLU A 268 -32.43 -3.13 4.71
CA GLU A 268 -33.88 -2.94 4.54
C GLU A 268 -34.67 -4.20 4.92
N TYR A 269 -34.22 -5.39 4.47
CA TYR A 269 -34.89 -6.65 4.79
C TYR A 269 -34.84 -6.97 6.29
N VAL A 270 -33.67 -6.81 6.93
CA VAL A 270 -33.53 -6.97 8.38
C VAL A 270 -34.49 -6.03 9.11
N THR A 271 -34.55 -4.75 8.73
CA THR A 271 -35.44 -3.81 9.43
C THR A 271 -36.91 -4.11 9.23
N ASN A 272 -37.31 -4.67 8.08
CA ASN A 272 -38.68 -5.11 7.84
C ASN A 272 -39.02 -6.34 8.68
N ALA A 273 -38.11 -7.32 8.76
CA ALA A 273 -38.27 -8.50 9.60
C ALA A 273 -38.45 -8.12 11.09
N VAL A 274 -37.68 -7.13 11.57
CA VAL A 274 -37.76 -6.62 12.97
C VAL A 274 -39.05 -5.84 13.23
N LYS A 275 -39.53 -5.06 12.25
CA LYS A 275 -40.72 -4.20 12.45
C LYS A 275 -42.04 -4.94 12.25
N TYR A 276 -42.08 -5.85 11.27
CA TYR A 276 -43.33 -6.40 10.75
C TYR A 276 -43.31 -7.91 10.55
N GLY A 277 -42.14 -8.54 10.71
CA GLY A 277 -41.89 -9.91 10.27
C GLY A 277 -41.46 -10.85 11.39
N ALA A 278 -40.67 -11.87 11.03
CA ALA A 278 -40.27 -12.94 11.95
C ALA A 278 -39.53 -12.43 13.19
N LEU A 279 -38.66 -11.42 13.05
CA LEU A 279 -37.87 -10.89 14.18
C LEU A 279 -38.67 -9.94 15.09
N SER A 280 -39.95 -9.70 14.80
CA SER A 280 -40.85 -8.94 15.67
C SER A 280 -41.60 -9.80 16.70
N VAL A 281 -41.50 -11.13 16.59
CA VAL A 281 -42.25 -12.10 17.40
C VAL A 281 -41.27 -13.07 18.07
N ALA A 282 -41.51 -13.42 19.34
CA ALA A 282 -40.59 -14.25 20.12
C ALA A 282 -40.29 -15.62 19.49
N ASP A 283 -41.32 -16.29 18.95
CA ASP A 283 -41.22 -17.61 18.30
C ASP A 283 -40.94 -17.52 16.78
N GLY A 284 -40.76 -16.31 16.26
CA GLY A 284 -40.50 -16.06 14.86
C GLY A 284 -39.11 -16.55 14.45
N ARG A 285 -38.99 -16.99 13.20
CA ARG A 285 -37.73 -17.55 12.67
C ARG A 285 -37.40 -17.01 11.29
N LEU A 286 -36.15 -16.64 11.08
CA LEU A 286 -35.58 -16.16 9.83
C LEU A 286 -34.49 -17.11 9.34
N ASP A 287 -34.75 -17.86 8.28
CA ASP A 287 -33.76 -18.72 7.65
C ASP A 287 -33.32 -18.10 6.31
N ILE A 288 -32.01 -17.89 6.15
CA ILE A 288 -31.41 -17.34 4.92
C ILE A 288 -30.56 -18.43 4.30
N SER A 289 -30.95 -18.89 3.10
CA SER A 289 -30.23 -19.92 2.36
C SER A 289 -29.63 -19.35 1.09
N VAL A 290 -28.38 -19.70 0.80
CA VAL A 290 -27.66 -19.28 -0.40
C VAL A 290 -27.26 -20.49 -1.22
N THR A 291 -27.75 -20.56 -2.46
CA THR A 291 -27.41 -21.61 -3.42
C THR A 291 -26.57 -21.02 -4.55
N SER A 292 -25.62 -21.80 -5.04
CA SER A 292 -24.65 -21.39 -6.05
C SER A 292 -24.99 -22.04 -7.37
N GLU A 293 -25.26 -21.23 -8.39
CA GLU A 293 -25.47 -21.64 -9.77
C GLU A 293 -24.30 -21.14 -10.63
N PRO A 294 -24.05 -21.67 -11.84
CA PRO A 294 -22.89 -21.30 -12.64
C PRO A 294 -22.71 -19.78 -12.82
N ASP A 295 -23.80 -19.05 -13.07
CA ASP A 295 -23.75 -17.63 -13.42
C ASP A 295 -24.24 -16.69 -12.30
N TYR A 296 -24.89 -17.23 -11.26
CA TYR A 296 -25.54 -16.44 -10.22
C TYR A 296 -25.62 -17.16 -8.87
N PHE A 297 -25.95 -16.41 -7.83
CA PHE A 297 -26.36 -16.93 -6.54
C PHE A 297 -27.87 -16.74 -6.36
N GLU A 298 -28.53 -17.77 -5.85
CA GLU A 298 -29.89 -17.68 -5.36
C GLU A 298 -29.88 -17.49 -3.86
N ILE A 299 -30.64 -16.53 -3.37
CA ILE A 299 -30.80 -16.28 -1.93
C ILE A 299 -32.28 -16.39 -1.60
N ALA A 300 -32.61 -17.35 -0.76
CA ALA A 300 -33.93 -17.47 -0.16
C ALA A 300 -33.90 -16.85 1.24
N TRP A 301 -34.68 -15.80 1.45
CA TRP A 301 -34.95 -15.18 2.74
C TRP A 301 -36.32 -15.64 3.20
N GLN A 302 -36.36 -16.59 4.13
CA GLN A 302 -37.60 -17.19 4.62
C GLN A 302 -37.88 -16.74 6.05
N GLU A 303 -38.96 -15.99 6.20
CA GLU A 303 -39.56 -15.67 7.49
C GLU A 303 -40.67 -16.67 7.79
N SER A 304 -40.66 -17.25 8.98
CA SER A 304 -41.60 -18.27 9.45
C SER A 304 -42.09 -17.94 10.86
N ASN A 305 -43.20 -18.57 11.25
CA ASN A 305 -43.86 -18.36 12.55
C ASN A 305 -44.23 -16.90 12.81
N THR A 306 -44.47 -16.13 11.76
CA THR A 306 -45.09 -14.81 11.93
C THR A 306 -46.53 -15.06 12.37
N GLY A 307 -46.99 -14.38 13.44
CA GLY A 307 -48.41 -14.41 13.81
C GLY A 307 -49.28 -14.12 12.58
N ALA A 308 -50.47 -14.75 12.47
CA ALA A 308 -51.32 -14.71 11.27
C ALA A 308 -51.42 -13.28 10.70
N THR A 309 -50.63 -13.00 9.68
CA THR A 309 -50.45 -11.65 9.20
C THR A 309 -51.59 -11.37 8.22
N THR A 310 -52.72 -10.85 8.74
CA THR A 310 -53.70 -10.09 7.94
C THR A 310 -53.14 -8.77 7.40
N VAL A 311 -51.82 -8.68 7.21
CA VAL A 311 -51.04 -7.47 6.84
C VAL A 311 -50.25 -7.70 5.54
N GLY A 312 -50.60 -8.74 4.76
CA GLY A 312 -50.01 -9.04 3.44
C GLY A 312 -50.28 -8.03 2.31
N GLN A 313 -50.68 -6.80 2.66
CA GLN A 313 -50.71 -5.64 1.76
C GLN A 313 -50.21 -4.39 2.50
N ALA A 314 -49.09 -4.49 3.22
CA ALA A 314 -48.39 -3.29 3.66
C ALA A 314 -47.90 -2.54 2.40
N LYS A 315 -48.65 -1.50 2.00
CA LYS A 315 -48.39 -0.50 0.94
C LYS A 315 -46.99 -0.64 0.33
N GLU A 316 -46.93 -1.07 -0.94
CA GLU A 316 -45.75 -1.02 -1.82
C GLU A 316 -45.20 0.41 -2.07
N THR A 317 -45.62 1.38 -1.27
CA THR A 317 -45.33 2.80 -1.43
C THR A 317 -44.62 3.31 -0.18
N GLY A 318 -43.30 3.18 -0.21
CA GLY A 318 -42.40 3.70 0.82
C GLY A 318 -40.98 3.87 0.31
N PHE A 319 -40.15 4.52 1.12
CA PHE A 319 -38.72 4.67 0.87
C PHE A 319 -38.02 3.34 0.61
N GLY A 320 -38.22 2.35 1.49
CA GLY A 320 -37.50 1.07 1.47
C GLY A 320 -37.70 0.33 0.15
N THR A 321 -38.93 0.32 -0.37
CA THR A 321 -39.26 -0.26 -1.67
C THR A 321 -38.60 0.48 -2.84
N THR A 322 -38.41 1.80 -2.72
CA THR A 322 -37.76 2.60 -3.77
C THR A 322 -36.24 2.38 -3.76
N LEU A 323 -35.63 2.36 -2.57
CA LEU A 323 -34.21 2.06 -2.40
C LEU A 323 -33.89 0.64 -2.88
N GLU A 324 -34.71 -0.33 -2.49
CA GLU A 324 -34.59 -1.71 -2.96
C GLU A 324 -34.62 -1.78 -4.48
N LYS A 325 -35.62 -1.17 -5.15
CA LYS A 325 -35.69 -1.14 -6.62
C LYS A 325 -34.42 -0.57 -7.25
N MET A 326 -33.88 0.52 -6.70
CA MET A 326 -32.62 1.10 -7.18
C MET A 326 -31.43 0.16 -6.99
N LEU A 327 -31.31 -0.47 -5.81
CA LEU A 327 -30.20 -1.37 -5.49
C LEU A 327 -30.26 -2.66 -6.31
N VAL A 328 -31.45 -3.26 -6.42
CA VAL A 328 -31.72 -4.43 -7.25
C VAL A 328 -31.34 -4.14 -8.71
N GLN A 329 -31.74 -2.99 -9.25
CA GLN A 329 -31.33 -2.58 -10.59
C GLN A 329 -29.80 -2.37 -10.69
N SER A 330 -29.17 -1.73 -9.70
CA SER A 330 -27.72 -1.49 -9.72
C SER A 330 -26.86 -2.75 -9.60
N LEU A 331 -27.40 -3.78 -8.96
CA LEU A 331 -26.77 -5.09 -8.77
C LEU A 331 -27.17 -6.09 -9.86
N ASN A 332 -27.96 -5.68 -10.87
CA ASN A 332 -28.56 -6.55 -11.87
C ASN A 332 -29.27 -7.77 -11.24
N ALA A 333 -29.83 -7.58 -10.05
CA ALA A 333 -30.51 -8.63 -9.31
C ALA A 333 -31.98 -8.74 -9.75
N GLN A 334 -32.59 -9.89 -9.47
CA GLN A 334 -34.03 -10.11 -9.56
C GLN A 334 -34.57 -10.45 -8.18
N VAL A 335 -35.76 -9.96 -7.86
CA VAL A 335 -36.41 -10.20 -6.56
C VAL A 335 -37.87 -10.56 -6.77
N SER A 336 -38.32 -11.60 -6.08
CA SER A 336 -39.73 -11.98 -5.98
C SER A 336 -40.14 -12.19 -4.53
N ARG A 337 -41.43 -12.00 -4.23
CA ARG A 337 -42.00 -12.14 -2.89
C ARG A 337 -43.21 -13.05 -2.94
N ASP A 338 -43.25 -14.01 -2.02
CA ASP A 338 -44.38 -14.88 -1.79
C ASP A 338 -44.85 -14.71 -0.33
N TRP A 339 -46.04 -14.14 -0.17
CA TRP A 339 -46.65 -13.93 1.15
C TRP A 339 -47.41 -15.19 1.55
N GLN A 340 -46.95 -15.81 2.63
CA GLN A 340 -47.49 -17.08 3.11
C GLN A 340 -48.34 -16.86 4.37
N PRO A 341 -49.29 -17.76 4.69
CA PRO A 341 -50.19 -17.58 5.84
C PRO A 341 -49.50 -17.36 7.20
N HIS A 342 -48.25 -17.83 7.34
CA HIS A 342 -47.44 -17.74 8.56
C HIS A 342 -46.02 -17.25 8.28
N GLY A 343 -45.82 -16.49 7.19
CA GLY A 343 -44.49 -16.06 6.82
C GLY A 343 -44.37 -15.26 5.53
N LEU A 344 -43.13 -15.04 5.12
CA LEU A 344 -42.75 -14.36 3.89
C LEU A 344 -41.53 -15.06 3.30
N LEU A 345 -41.59 -15.39 2.02
CA LEU A 345 -40.42 -15.84 1.26
C LEU A 345 -40.02 -14.75 0.27
N ILE A 346 -38.79 -14.26 0.38
CA ILE A 346 -38.17 -13.39 -0.62
C ILE A 346 -37.10 -14.20 -1.34
N ASN A 347 -37.25 -14.37 -2.66
CA ASN A 347 -36.24 -15.01 -3.49
C ASN A 347 -35.48 -13.93 -4.26
N LEU A 348 -34.16 -13.93 -4.11
CA LEU A 348 -33.26 -13.07 -4.86
C LEU A 348 -32.36 -13.89 -5.78
N THR A 349 -32.20 -13.43 -7.00
CA THR A 349 -31.21 -13.95 -7.95
C THR A 349 -30.19 -12.84 -8.21
N LEU A 350 -28.94 -13.05 -7.84
CA LEU A 350 -27.86 -12.08 -8.03
C LEU A 350 -26.76 -12.67 -8.90
N PRO A 351 -26.37 -12.04 -10.01
CA PRO A 351 -25.25 -12.51 -10.80
C PRO A 351 -23.95 -12.47 -9.97
N ARG A 352 -22.98 -13.32 -10.28
CA ARG A 352 -21.74 -13.42 -9.48
C ARG A 352 -20.98 -12.08 -9.39
N ASP A 353 -21.06 -11.25 -10.43
CA ASP A 353 -20.43 -9.92 -10.47
C ASP A 353 -21.08 -8.89 -9.54
N ALA A 354 -22.28 -9.18 -9.00
CA ALA A 354 -22.91 -8.41 -7.94
C ALA A 354 -22.18 -8.55 -6.59
N PHE A 355 -21.43 -9.63 -6.39
CA PHE A 355 -20.64 -9.88 -5.18
C PHE A 355 -19.20 -9.41 -5.32
N ALA A 356 -18.53 -9.78 -6.41
CA ALA A 356 -17.17 -9.37 -6.71
C ALA A 356 -16.97 -9.34 -8.24
N ARG A 357 -16.23 -8.35 -8.76
CA ARG A 357 -15.91 -8.33 -10.20
C ARG A 357 -15.12 -9.59 -10.55
N THR A 358 -15.55 -10.30 -11.59
CA THR A 358 -14.78 -11.40 -12.18
C THR A 358 -13.51 -10.82 -12.80
N SER A 359 -12.35 -11.30 -12.35
CA SER A 359 -11.02 -10.88 -12.81
C SER A 359 -10.78 -11.12 -14.30
#